data_AF-A0A7C7P3N9-F1
#
_entry.id   AF-A0A7C7P3N9-F1
#
_cell.length_a   1.000
_cell.length_b   1.000
_cell.length_c   1.000
_cell.angle_alpha   90.00
_cell.angle_beta   90.00
_cell.angle_gamma   90.00
#
_symmetry.space_group_name_H-M   'P 1'
#
loop_
_entity.id
_entity.type
_entity.pdbx_description
1 polymer ?
#
loop_
_entity_poly.entity_id
_entity_poly.type
_entity_poly.pdbx_seq_one_letter_code
_entity_poly.pdbx_strand_id
1 'polypeptide(L)'
;MDTNRRYYYSLDALRGIAALLVFMYHMANSSILTSNSFIKNAGIYVDLFFILSGFVIYHNYKNKIYNLKSGLTFIKRRFKRIYPLHVYTLLIMLVFESFRYLLENFYTFNHPAFYYNNFKSFFIQLFLLNSTPFFDGFNWNGQNWSISAELICYLVFMILSVRFLKTKRTT
;
A
#
# COMPACT_ATOMS: atom_id res chain seq x y z
N MET A 1 15.89 -31.26 6.47
CA MET A 1 15.89 -29.89 5.91
C MET A 1 14.90 -29.06 6.73
N ASP A 2 15.38 -28.39 7.78
CA ASP A 2 14.52 -27.61 8.68
C ASP A 2 14.01 -26.34 8.00
N THR A 3 12.81 -26.44 7.44
CA THR A 3 12.07 -25.28 6.91
C THR A 3 11.23 -24.67 8.03
N ASN A 4 11.87 -24.30 9.14
CA ASN A 4 11.21 -23.69 10.29
C ASN A 4 10.84 -22.22 9.97
N ARG A 5 9.89 -22.00 9.05
CA ARG A 5 9.21 -20.71 8.90
C ARG A 5 8.34 -20.53 10.14
N ARG A 6 8.75 -19.63 11.05
CA ARG A 6 7.89 -19.20 12.15
C ARG A 6 6.71 -18.44 11.57
N TYR A 7 5.56 -19.11 11.45
CA TYR A 7 4.28 -18.48 11.17
C TYR A 7 3.74 -17.87 12.45
N TYR A 8 3.54 -16.56 12.44
CA TYR A 8 2.96 -15.84 13.57
C TYR A 8 1.47 -15.65 13.31
N TYR A 9 0.70 -16.73 13.47
CA TYR A 9 -0.74 -16.74 13.18
C TYR A 9 -1.50 -15.61 13.88
N SER A 10 -1.16 -15.32 15.14
CA SER A 10 -1.76 -14.22 15.89
C SER A 10 -1.48 -12.84 15.27
N LEU A 11 -0.28 -12.62 14.72
CA LEU A 11 0.07 -11.35 14.07
C LEU A 11 -0.59 -11.20 12.70
N ASP A 12 -0.71 -12.31 11.96
CA ASP A 12 -1.46 -12.31 10.71
C ASP A 12 -2.95 -12.06 10.93
N ALA A 13 -3.55 -12.65 11.98
CA ALA A 13 -4.92 -12.40 12.38
C ALA A 13 -5.15 -10.93 12.80
N LEU A 14 -4.25 -10.37 13.63
CA LEU A 14 -4.31 -8.97 14.03
C LEU A 14 -4.20 -8.02 12.84
N ARG A 15 -3.33 -8.32 11.86
CA ARG A 15 -3.26 -7.56 10.60
C ARG A 15 -4.56 -7.65 9.80
N GLY A 16 -5.20 -8.82 9.78
CA GLY A 16 -6.51 -9.00 9.15
C GLY A 16 -7.58 -8.14 9.80
N ILE A 17 -7.63 -8.12 11.14
CA ILE A 17 -8.55 -7.28 11.91
C ILE A 17 -8.28 -5.79 11.63
N ALA A 18 -7.01 -5.36 11.68
CA ALA A 18 -6.63 -3.99 11.38
C ALA A 18 -7.06 -3.58 9.95
N ALA A 19 -6.82 -4.43 8.95
CA ALA A 19 -7.23 -4.16 7.58
C ALA A 19 -8.76 -4.06 7.43
N LEU A 20 -9.53 -4.90 8.14
CA LEU A 20 -10.99 -4.83 8.13
C LEU A 20 -11.51 -3.54 8.76
N LEU A 21 -10.92 -3.10 9.87
CA LEU A 21 -11.28 -1.84 10.53
C LEU A 21 -10.97 -0.64 9.65
N VAL A 22 -9.82 -0.64 8.95
CA VAL A 22 -9.46 0.40 7.97
C VAL A 22 -10.42 0.38 6.78
N PHE A 23 -10.85 -0.79 6.33
CA PHE A 23 -11.87 -0.90 5.29
C PHE A 23 -13.19 -0.26 5.74
N MET A 24 -13.68 -0.59 6.94
CA MET A 24 -14.88 -0.01 7.51
C MET A 24 -14.78 1.51 7.69
N TYR A 25 -13.60 2.03 8.08
CA TYR A 25 -13.33 3.47 8.19
C TYR A 25 -13.54 4.22 6.86
N HIS A 26 -13.24 3.57 5.73
CA HIS A 26 -13.40 4.18 4.40
C HIS A 26 -14.79 3.96 3.78
N MET A 27 -15.65 3.12 4.39
CA MET A 27 -17.03 2.99 3.94
C MET A 27 -17.80 4.28 4.24
N ALA A 28 -18.78 4.59 3.39
CA ALA A 28 -19.65 5.73 3.63
C ALA A 28 -20.29 5.65 5.03
N ASN A 29 -20.37 6.80 5.72
CA ASN A 29 -21.00 6.95 7.03
C ASN A 29 -22.54 6.86 6.96
N SER A 30 -23.07 5.91 6.19
CA SER A 30 -24.48 5.77 5.88
C SER A 30 -25.17 4.66 6.66
N SER A 31 -24.44 3.85 7.43
CA SER A 31 -24.97 2.73 8.21
C SER A 31 -24.67 2.87 9.69
N ILE A 32 -25.49 2.25 10.54
CA ILE A 32 -25.27 2.16 12.01
C ILE A 32 -23.90 1.52 12.31
N LEU A 33 -23.44 0.59 11.47
CA LEU A 33 -22.12 -0.03 11.64
C LEU A 33 -20.96 0.93 11.36
N THR A 34 -21.12 1.91 10.47
CA THR A 34 -20.03 2.83 10.05
C THR A 34 -20.13 4.20 10.71
N SER A 35 -21.30 4.59 11.21
CA SER A 35 -21.55 5.92 11.76
C SER A 35 -21.17 6.10 13.24
N ASN A 36 -20.73 5.04 13.91
CA ASN A 36 -20.32 5.10 15.32
C ASN A 36 -18.92 5.74 15.51
N SER A 37 -18.67 6.26 16.72
CA SER A 37 -17.41 6.94 17.03
C SER A 37 -16.19 6.02 16.96
N PHE A 38 -16.35 4.73 17.18
CA PHE A 38 -15.24 3.77 17.13
C PHE A 38 -14.69 3.64 15.70
N ILE A 39 -15.56 3.37 14.72
CA ILE A 39 -15.18 3.22 13.31
C ILE A 39 -14.69 4.54 12.73
N LYS A 40 -15.26 5.68 13.13
CA LYS A 40 -14.77 7.01 12.73
C LYS A 40 -13.33 7.30 13.17
N ASN A 41 -12.83 6.63 14.20
CA ASN A 41 -11.44 6.75 14.66
C ASN A 41 -10.57 5.57 14.22
N ALA A 42 -11.11 4.63 13.43
CA ALA A 42 -10.38 3.43 13.02
C ALA A 42 -9.26 3.66 11.99
N GLY A 43 -9.04 4.91 11.56
CA GLY A 43 -7.86 5.28 10.76
C GLY A 43 -6.53 4.93 11.45
N ILE A 44 -6.46 4.95 12.79
CA ILE A 44 -5.27 4.58 13.56
C ILE A 44 -4.82 3.13 13.34
N TYR A 45 -5.72 2.25 12.89
CA TYR A 45 -5.38 0.85 12.61
C TYR A 45 -4.49 0.70 11.37
N VAL A 46 -4.36 1.74 10.53
CA VAL A 46 -3.32 1.78 9.48
C VAL A 46 -1.94 1.72 10.13
N ASP A 47 -1.68 2.51 11.16
CA ASP A 47 -0.38 2.54 11.85
C ASP A 47 -0.06 1.17 12.49
N LEU A 48 -1.06 0.57 13.16
CA LEU A 48 -0.93 -0.78 13.71
C LEU A 48 -0.59 -1.80 12.61
N PHE A 49 -1.26 -1.73 11.44
CA PHE A 49 -0.97 -2.61 10.32
C PHE A 49 0.47 -2.48 9.82
N PHE A 50 0.99 -1.25 9.72
CA PHE A 50 2.38 -1.00 9.33
C PHE A 50 3.39 -1.52 10.36
N ILE A 51 3.16 -1.28 11.66
CA ILE A 51 4.03 -1.75 12.75
C ILE A 51 4.12 -3.28 12.74
N LEU A 52 2.97 -3.96 12.67
CA LEU A 52 2.91 -5.42 12.62
C LEU A 52 3.60 -5.97 11.36
N SER A 53 3.39 -5.33 10.20
CA SER A 53 4.02 -5.72 8.95
C SER A 53 5.54 -5.58 9.00
N GLY A 54 6.05 -4.48 9.57
CA GLY A 54 7.48 -4.24 9.79
C GLY A 54 8.11 -5.32 10.68
N PHE A 55 7.47 -5.64 11.80
CA PHE A 55 7.93 -6.69 12.71
C PHE A 55 8.05 -8.06 12.01
N VAL A 56 6.99 -8.46 11.28
CA VAL A 56 6.93 -9.74 10.56
C VAL A 56 7.97 -9.78 9.45
N ILE A 57 8.19 -8.68 8.73
CA ILE A 57 9.20 -8.61 7.66
C ILE A 57 10.61 -8.74 8.23
N TYR A 58 10.93 -7.99 9.29
CA TYR A 58 12.23 -8.05 9.94
C TYR A 58 12.55 -9.49 10.38
N HIS A 59 11.66 -10.13 11.13
CA HIS A 59 11.91 -11.49 11.62
C HIS A 59 12.05 -12.54 10.51
N ASN A 60 11.34 -12.35 9.40
CA ASN A 60 11.39 -13.27 8.27
C ASN A 60 12.59 -13.07 7.34
N TYR A 61 13.17 -11.87 7.29
CA TYR A 61 14.17 -11.49 6.29
C TYR A 61 15.51 -10.99 6.86
N LYS A 62 15.64 -10.75 8.18
CA LYS A 62 16.86 -10.25 8.82
C LYS A 62 18.12 -11.05 8.46
N ASN A 63 18.01 -12.37 8.34
CA ASN A 63 19.13 -13.26 7.99
C ASN A 63 19.16 -13.65 6.51
N LYS A 64 18.25 -13.10 5.67
CA LYS A 64 18.10 -13.48 4.25
C LYS A 64 18.57 -12.38 3.30
N ILE A 65 18.67 -11.13 3.76
CA ILE A 65 19.13 -10.00 2.97
C ILE A 65 20.54 -9.63 3.46
N TYR A 66 21.56 -10.10 2.75
CA TYR A 66 22.98 -9.94 3.14
C TYR A 66 23.83 -9.26 2.05
N ASN A 67 23.26 -9.00 0.88
CA ASN A 67 23.91 -8.29 -0.22
C ASN A 67 22.84 -7.67 -1.16
N LEU A 68 23.28 -6.86 -2.13
CA LEU A 68 22.37 -6.24 -3.10
C LEU A 68 21.55 -7.26 -3.88
N LYS A 69 22.12 -8.41 -4.27
CA LYS A 69 21.40 -9.46 -5.02
C LYS A 69 20.21 -10.04 -4.25
N SER A 70 20.41 -10.34 -2.96
CA SER A 70 19.34 -10.84 -2.08
C SER A 70 18.31 -9.75 -1.76
N GLY A 71 18.75 -8.49 -1.61
CA GLY A 71 17.87 -7.34 -1.47
C GLY A 71 16.96 -7.10 -2.68
N LEU A 72 17.53 -7.10 -3.90
CA LEU A 72 16.76 -6.98 -5.14
C LEU A 72 15.78 -8.13 -5.32
N THR A 73 16.17 -9.35 -4.91
CA THR A 73 15.25 -10.51 -4.91
C THR A 73 14.07 -10.28 -3.96
N PHE A 74 14.31 -9.71 -2.77
CA PHE A 74 13.26 -9.34 -1.82
C PHE A 74 12.30 -8.30 -2.42
N ILE A 75 12.81 -7.18 -2.93
CA ILE A 75 11.98 -6.13 -3.55
C ILE A 75 11.18 -6.68 -4.72
N LYS A 76 11.81 -7.45 -5.62
CA LYS A 76 11.12 -8.03 -6.78
C LYS A 76 9.95 -8.92 -6.39
N ARG A 77 10.09 -9.73 -5.32
CA ARG A 77 9.00 -10.58 -4.81
C ARG A 77 7.85 -9.76 -4.24
N ARG A 78 8.16 -8.67 -3.53
CA ARG A 78 7.15 -7.77 -2.94
C ARG A 78 6.43 -6.95 -4.01
N PHE A 79 7.18 -6.39 -4.95
CA PHE A 79 6.65 -5.63 -6.07
C PHE A 79 5.69 -6.47 -6.93
N LYS A 80 6.07 -7.70 -7.28
CA LYS A 80 5.20 -8.63 -8.03
C LYS A 80 3.88 -8.95 -7.34
N ARG A 81 3.81 -8.86 -6.01
CA ARG A 81 2.58 -9.11 -5.25
C ARG A 81 1.65 -7.91 -5.27
N ILE A 82 2.20 -6.70 -5.22
CA ILE A 82 1.44 -5.45 -5.01
C ILE A 82 1.08 -4.80 -6.34
N TYR A 83 2.04 -4.72 -7.26
CA TYR A 83 1.92 -3.93 -8.48
C TYR A 83 0.80 -4.37 -9.44
N PRO A 84 0.54 -5.68 -9.66
CA PRO A 84 -0.55 -6.09 -10.55
C PRO A 84 -1.92 -5.58 -10.10
N LEU A 85 -2.21 -5.69 -8.80
CA LEU A 85 -3.47 -5.20 -8.23
C LEU A 85 -3.54 -3.67 -8.30
N HIS A 86 -2.44 -2.98 -7.99
CA HIS A 86 -2.35 -1.53 -8.11
C HIS A 86 -2.70 -1.04 -9.52
N VAL A 87 -2.01 -1.57 -10.55
CA VAL A 87 -2.26 -1.20 -11.96
C VAL A 87 -3.70 -1.52 -12.35
N TYR A 88 -4.22 -2.68 -11.95
CA TYR A 88 -5.60 -3.05 -12.22
C TYR A 88 -6.61 -2.03 -11.66
N THR A 89 -6.46 -1.64 -10.39
CA THR A 89 -7.35 -0.62 -9.79
C THR A 89 -7.18 0.76 -10.44
N LEU A 90 -5.97 1.14 -10.82
CA LEU A 90 -5.69 2.41 -11.49
C LEU A 90 -6.34 2.46 -12.89
N LEU A 91 -6.31 1.36 -13.64
CA LEU A 91 -6.98 1.25 -14.93
C LEU A 91 -8.50 1.32 -14.79
N ILE A 92 -9.07 0.70 -13.75
CA ILE A 92 -10.50 0.85 -13.44
C ILE A 92 -10.86 2.33 -13.20
N MET A 93 -10.05 3.05 -12.40
CA MET A 93 -10.27 4.49 -12.18
C MET A 93 -10.14 5.30 -13.48
N LEU A 94 -9.21 4.91 -14.37
CA LEU A 94 -9.10 5.52 -15.70
C LEU A 94 -10.35 5.32 -16.55
N VAL A 95 -10.92 4.12 -16.54
CA VAL A 95 -12.18 3.84 -17.25
C VAL A 95 -13.32 4.69 -16.67
N PHE A 96 -13.45 4.78 -15.35
CA PHE A 96 -14.47 5.62 -14.72
C PHE A 96 -14.32 7.10 -15.05
N GLU A 97 -13.10 7.64 -15.00
CA GLU A 97 -12.83 9.04 -15.34
C GLU A 97 -13.12 9.33 -16.83
N SER A 98 -12.76 8.38 -17.71
CA SER A 98 -13.05 8.48 -19.15
C SER A 98 -14.55 8.42 -19.44
N PHE A 99 -15.28 7.58 -18.70
CA PHE A 99 -16.74 7.54 -18.81
C PHE A 99 -17.37 8.84 -18.31
N ARG A 100 -16.84 9.44 -17.22
CA ARG A 100 -17.26 10.77 -16.76
C ARG A 100 -17.09 11.82 -17.86
N TYR A 101 -15.95 11.82 -18.54
CA TYR A 101 -15.67 12.73 -19.67
C TYR A 101 -16.71 12.61 -20.79
N LEU A 102 -17.11 11.39 -21.16
CA LEU A 102 -18.14 11.19 -22.19
C LEU A 102 -19.53 11.70 -21.76
N LEU A 103 -19.80 11.70 -20.45
CA LEU A 103 -21.07 12.11 -19.88
C LEU A 103 -21.17 13.62 -19.59
N GLU A 104 -20.09 14.39 -19.71
CA GLU A 104 -20.11 15.82 -19.34
C GLU A 104 -21.08 16.66 -20.16
N ASN A 105 -21.34 16.25 -21.40
CA ASN A 105 -22.32 16.91 -22.26
C ASN A 105 -23.77 16.63 -21.83
N PHE A 106 -24.00 15.62 -20.98
CA PHE A 106 -25.32 15.15 -20.57
C PHE A 106 -25.61 15.42 -19.08
N TYR A 107 -24.57 15.52 -18.24
CA TYR A 107 -24.68 15.71 -16.80
C TYR A 107 -23.74 16.79 -16.30
N THR A 108 -24.20 17.60 -15.35
CA THR A 108 -23.38 18.57 -14.63
C THR A 108 -22.64 17.90 -13.48
N PHE A 109 -21.32 17.86 -13.58
CA PHE A 109 -20.43 17.42 -12.51
C PHE A 109 -19.84 18.65 -11.77
N ASN A 110 -19.44 18.47 -10.51
CA ASN A 110 -18.84 19.54 -9.70
C ASN A 110 -17.55 20.11 -10.33
N HIS A 111 -16.79 19.27 -11.03
CA HIS A 111 -15.56 19.62 -11.72
C HIS A 111 -15.49 18.85 -13.04
N PRO A 112 -14.79 19.39 -14.05
CA PRO A 112 -14.59 18.67 -15.29
C PRO A 112 -13.80 17.37 -15.07
N ALA A 113 -13.97 16.41 -15.96
CA ALA A 113 -13.19 15.21 -16.07
C ALA A 113 -11.71 15.55 -16.21
N PHE A 114 -10.87 14.72 -15.59
CA PHE A 114 -9.42 14.89 -15.53
C PHE A 114 -8.95 16.19 -14.85
N TYR A 115 -9.79 16.90 -14.10
CA TYR A 115 -9.36 18.08 -13.32
C TYR A 115 -8.37 17.67 -12.21
N TYR A 116 -8.81 16.85 -11.25
CA TYR A 116 -7.94 16.28 -10.22
C TYR A 116 -7.16 15.06 -10.73
N ASN A 117 -7.87 14.17 -11.43
CA ASN A 117 -7.34 12.94 -12.02
C ASN A 117 -6.68 13.21 -13.38
N ASN A 118 -5.70 14.11 -13.40
CA ASN A 118 -5.00 14.49 -14.65
C ASN A 118 -3.84 13.54 -14.99
N PHE A 119 -3.28 13.72 -16.19
CA PHE A 119 -2.15 12.92 -16.69
C PHE A 119 -0.94 12.92 -15.75
N LYS A 120 -0.54 14.08 -15.19
CA LYS A 120 0.58 14.15 -14.23
C LYS A 120 0.33 13.25 -13.01
N SER A 121 -0.86 13.38 -12.41
CA SER A 121 -1.25 12.60 -11.24
C SER A 121 -1.36 11.10 -11.54
N PHE A 122 -1.70 10.72 -12.78
CA PHE A 122 -1.73 9.33 -13.22
C PHE A 122 -0.34 8.70 -13.14
N PHE A 123 0.69 9.37 -13.66
CA PHE A 123 2.07 8.85 -13.61
C PHE A 123 2.64 8.83 -12.19
N ILE A 124 2.33 9.85 -11.39
CA ILE A 124 2.68 9.86 -9.96
C ILE A 124 2.12 8.61 -9.28
N GLN A 125 0.85 8.30 -9.54
CA GLN A 125 0.20 7.15 -8.92
C GLN A 125 0.67 5.81 -9.51
N LEU A 126 0.85 5.72 -10.83
CA LEU A 126 1.38 4.55 -11.54
C LEU A 126 2.73 4.10 -10.99
N PHE A 127 3.61 5.06 -10.67
CA PHE A 127 4.92 4.78 -10.09
C PHE A 127 4.93 4.73 -8.56
N LEU A 128 3.75 4.80 -7.92
CA LEU A 128 3.60 4.78 -6.46
C LEU A 128 4.46 5.85 -5.77
N LEU A 129 4.43 7.09 -6.29
CA LEU A 129 5.22 8.22 -5.79
C LEU A 129 4.43 9.16 -4.86
N ASN A 130 3.13 8.91 -4.68
CA ASN A 130 2.19 9.78 -3.94
C ASN A 130 2.32 9.72 -2.41
N SER A 131 3.30 9.00 -1.86
CA SER A 131 3.68 9.07 -0.44
C SER A 131 5.10 9.55 -0.23
N THR A 132 5.59 10.37 -1.18
CA THR A 132 6.87 11.07 -1.06
C THR A 132 6.63 12.55 -0.76
N PRO A 133 7.60 13.26 -0.15
CA PRO A 133 7.47 14.69 0.13
C PRO A 133 7.41 15.58 -1.12
N PHE A 134 7.66 15.02 -2.30
CA PHE A 134 7.79 15.76 -3.55
C PHE A 134 6.52 15.77 -4.39
N PHE A 135 5.62 14.80 -4.15
CA PHE A 135 4.45 14.57 -4.96
C PHE A 135 3.23 14.39 -4.08
N ASP A 136 2.41 15.43 -4.02
CA ASP A 136 1.11 15.39 -3.36
C ASP A 136 0.05 14.77 -4.29
N GLY A 137 -0.84 13.96 -3.72
CA GLY A 137 -2.03 13.54 -4.46
C GLY A 137 -2.76 12.33 -3.90
N PHE A 138 -3.97 12.56 -3.41
CA PHE A 138 -5.01 11.54 -3.23
C PHE A 138 -5.86 11.38 -4.51
N ASN A 139 -5.23 11.51 -5.68
CA ASN A 139 -5.88 11.45 -6.97
C ASN A 139 -6.07 9.99 -7.42
N TRP A 140 -7.01 9.75 -8.32
CA TRP A 140 -7.42 8.47 -8.90
C TRP A 140 -7.91 7.47 -7.85
N ASN A 141 -7.00 6.76 -7.20
CA ASN A 141 -7.27 5.91 -6.06
C ASN A 141 -6.76 6.58 -4.77
N GLY A 142 -7.66 7.21 -4.03
CA GLY A 142 -7.33 7.94 -2.81
C GLY A 142 -6.62 7.05 -1.77
N GLN A 143 -6.99 5.78 -1.64
CA GLN A 143 -6.46 4.88 -0.61
C GLN A 143 -5.09 4.27 -0.97
N ASN A 144 -4.62 4.46 -2.20
CA ASN A 144 -3.37 3.89 -2.70
C ASN A 144 -2.10 4.50 -2.06
N TRP A 145 -2.20 5.62 -1.34
CA TRP A 145 -1.07 6.18 -0.59
C TRP A 145 -0.42 5.15 0.35
N SER A 146 -1.21 4.32 1.02
CA SER A 146 -0.68 3.28 1.92
C SER A 146 0.21 2.27 1.17
N ILE A 147 -0.13 1.93 -0.07
CA ILE A 147 0.67 1.04 -0.92
C ILE A 147 1.99 1.71 -1.35
N SER A 148 1.94 3.01 -1.68
CA SER A 148 3.14 3.79 -1.98
C SER A 148 4.08 3.84 -0.77
N ALA A 149 3.56 4.14 0.42
CA ALA A 149 4.30 4.12 1.67
C ALA A 149 4.89 2.73 1.98
N GLU A 150 4.15 1.65 1.74
CA GLU A 150 4.63 0.27 1.91
C GLU A 150 5.84 -0.04 1.01
N LEU A 151 5.80 0.38 -0.27
CA LEU A 151 6.94 0.20 -1.18
C LEU A 151 8.18 0.97 -0.71
N ILE A 152 8.01 2.20 -0.24
CA ILE A 152 9.09 3.02 0.33
C ILE A 152 9.68 2.32 1.57
N CYS A 153 8.84 1.81 2.46
CA CYS A 153 9.29 1.06 3.64
C CYS A 153 10.10 -0.18 3.26
N TYR A 154 9.72 -0.89 2.20
CA TYR A 154 10.48 -2.03 1.70
C TYR A 154 11.85 -1.64 1.17
N LEU A 155 11.94 -0.53 0.42
CA LEU A 155 13.20 -0.02 -0.10
C LEU A 155 14.12 0.41 1.04
N VAL A 156 13.59 1.15 2.02
CA VAL A 156 14.33 1.55 3.23
C VAL A 156 14.83 0.31 3.98
N PHE A 157 13.96 -0.67 4.21
CA PHE A 157 14.34 -1.93 4.87
C PHE A 157 15.44 -2.68 4.12
N MET A 158 15.37 -2.76 2.79
CA MET A 158 16.41 -3.39 1.96
C MET A 158 17.75 -2.66 2.13
N ILE A 159 17.76 -1.33 2.04
CA ILE A 159 18.97 -0.50 2.15
C ILE A 159 19.60 -0.68 3.53
N LEU A 160 18.81 -0.58 4.59
CA LEU A 160 19.28 -0.77 5.96
C LEU A 160 19.80 -2.20 6.18
N SER A 161 19.13 -3.21 5.62
CA SER A 161 19.56 -4.61 5.76
C SER A 161 20.92 -4.86 5.08
N VAL A 162 21.12 -4.34 3.87
CA VAL A 162 22.38 -4.51 3.12
C VAL A 162 23.53 -3.73 3.78
N ARG A 163 23.25 -2.56 4.36
CA ARG A 163 24.26 -1.71 5.01
C ARG A 163 24.64 -2.21 6.41
N PHE A 164 23.65 -2.51 7.24
CA PHE A 164 23.84 -2.72 8.68
C PHE A 164 23.56 -4.15 9.14
N LEU A 165 22.60 -4.86 8.54
CA LEU A 165 22.21 -6.21 8.98
C LEU A 165 23.00 -7.33 8.28
N LYS A 166 24.27 -7.07 7.95
CA LYS A 166 25.16 -8.05 7.31
C LYS A 166 25.28 -9.30 8.19
N THR A 167 24.56 -10.35 7.83
CA THR A 167 24.75 -11.67 8.42
C THR A 167 25.17 -12.65 7.33
N LYS A 168 26.41 -13.15 7.44
CA LYS A 168 27.09 -14.16 6.60
C LYS A 168 28.00 -14.92 7.59
N ARG A 169 28.30 -16.21 7.55
CA ARG A 169 28.20 -17.32 6.59
C ARG A 169 27.85 -18.58 7.40
N THR A 170 26.98 -19.46 6.92
CA THR A 170 27.11 -20.88 7.28
C THR A 170 28.13 -21.46 6.31
N THR A 171 29.36 -21.63 6.79
CA THR A 171 30.30 -22.63 6.28
C THR A 171 29.70 -24.01 6.42
#